data_AF-A0A351JP68-F1
#
_entry.id   AF-A0A351JP68-F1
#
_cell.length_a   1.000
_cell.length_b   1.000
_cell.length_c   1.000
_cell.angle_alpha   90.00
_cell.angle_beta   90.00
_cell.angle_gamma   90.00
#
_symmetry.space_group_name_H-M   'P 1'
#
loop_
_entity.id
_entity.type
_entity.pdbx_description
1 polymer ?
#
loop_
_entity_poly.entity_id
_entity_poly.type
_entity_poly.pdbx_seq_one_letter_code
_entity_poly.pdbx_strand_id
1 'polypeptide(L)'
;MRMFVVVSHTAPLDGEFSLSDLPGGAGRLDVLCRAATDAFLVSHGIRKDVGLHVVVRDQLTISLWGPRLKRLNPDERSTGGLFREALRTARDLPPGEERGSTPGITVRGLGLAKLLDEMRATGTVPVLLDEGGQPLRTAPLPATPGFVLSDHQDLTLAESALLANLPRVSVGPTVLQGHQCITLVHNELDLREARSSGGTMSEWKVLTTVIGDPQAQLVASFLRGEGISVQFRTHVPPSVYPVIVDGLAEVQILVPAPDLPHAQEALAAFEAGAEDADEDNAAP
;
A
#
# COMPACT_ATOMS: atom_id res chain seq x y z
N MET A 1 11.15 -4.07 5.44
CA MET A 1 9.87 -4.80 5.54
C MET A 1 8.95 -4.13 6.53
N ARG A 2 7.74 -3.80 6.09
CA ARG A 2 6.66 -3.25 6.93
C ARG A 2 5.79 -4.41 7.40
N MET A 3 5.55 -4.50 8.71
CA MET A 3 4.78 -5.59 9.29
C MET A 3 3.47 -5.05 9.88
N PHE A 4 2.38 -5.76 9.64
CA PHE A 4 1.08 -5.51 10.27
C PHE A 4 0.60 -6.76 11.00
N VAL A 5 -0.07 -6.57 12.13
CA VAL A 5 -0.70 -7.63 12.93
C VAL A 5 -2.14 -7.21 13.19
N VAL A 6 -3.10 -7.97 12.66
CA VAL A 6 -4.53 -7.79 12.92
C VAL A 6 -5.01 -8.87 13.87
N VAL A 7 -5.55 -8.47 15.02
CA VAL A 7 -6.18 -9.38 15.99
C VAL A 7 -7.65 -9.57 15.60
N SER A 8 -8.03 -10.78 15.22
CA SER A 8 -9.37 -11.16 14.79
C SER A 8 -10.08 -11.97 15.87
N HIS A 9 -11.18 -11.44 16.40
CA HIS A 9 -11.90 -12.03 17.52
C HIS A 9 -13.00 -13.00 17.09
N THR A 10 -13.56 -12.80 15.88
CA THR A 10 -14.78 -13.50 15.45
C THR A 10 -14.61 -14.43 14.27
N ALA A 11 -13.49 -14.35 13.53
CA ALA A 11 -13.32 -15.21 12.37
C ALA A 11 -13.32 -16.70 12.78
N PRO A 12 -14.03 -17.56 12.04
CA PRO A 12 -14.12 -18.99 12.34
C PRO A 12 -12.77 -19.67 12.13
N LEU A 13 -12.44 -20.65 12.98
CA LEU A 13 -11.17 -21.38 12.89
C LEU A 13 -11.22 -22.56 11.90
N ASP A 14 -12.41 -23.09 11.63
CA ASP A 14 -12.58 -24.26 10.75
C ASP A 14 -12.56 -23.89 9.26
N GLY A 15 -12.82 -22.64 8.90
CA GLY A 15 -12.96 -22.22 7.50
C GLY A 15 -14.25 -22.69 6.84
N GLU A 16 -15.29 -23.07 7.60
CA GLU A 16 -16.62 -23.34 7.06
C GLU A 16 -17.50 -22.09 7.14
N PHE A 17 -17.54 -21.34 6.05
CA PHE A 17 -18.43 -20.18 5.89
C PHE A 17 -18.75 -19.91 4.42
N SER A 18 -19.83 -19.14 4.21
CA SER A 18 -20.21 -18.69 2.88
C SER A 18 -19.40 -17.48 2.43
N LEU A 19 -18.86 -17.53 1.20
CA LEU A 19 -18.24 -16.36 0.56
C LEU A 19 -19.25 -15.28 0.14
N SER A 20 -20.55 -15.55 0.25
CA SER A 20 -21.60 -14.55 0.03
C SER A 20 -21.99 -13.80 1.31
N ASP A 21 -21.46 -14.21 2.47
CA ASP A 21 -21.79 -13.62 3.78
C ASP A 21 -20.54 -13.52 4.65
N LEU A 22 -19.58 -12.74 4.17
CA LEU A 22 -18.33 -12.45 4.90
C LEU A 22 -18.54 -11.62 6.18
N PRO A 23 -19.46 -10.62 6.20
CA PRO A 23 -19.68 -9.83 7.40
C PRO A 23 -20.44 -10.61 8.50
N GLY A 24 -21.46 -11.39 8.12
CA GLY A 24 -22.29 -12.12 9.07
C GLY A 24 -21.69 -13.48 9.43
N GLY A 25 -22.02 -14.50 8.64
CA GLY A 25 -21.69 -15.90 8.91
C GLY A 25 -20.20 -16.24 8.95
N ALA A 26 -19.33 -15.40 8.37
CA ALA A 26 -17.87 -15.58 8.47
C ALA A 26 -17.23 -14.75 9.60
N GLY A 27 -18.01 -14.14 10.49
CA GLY A 27 -17.50 -13.44 11.66
C GLY A 27 -16.61 -12.25 11.28
N ARG A 28 -17.16 -11.31 10.51
CA ARG A 28 -16.46 -10.09 10.07
C ARG A 28 -15.18 -10.34 9.27
N LEU A 29 -15.13 -11.44 8.51
CA LEU A 29 -14.01 -11.73 7.61
C LEU A 29 -13.84 -10.64 6.54
N ASP A 30 -14.89 -9.87 6.23
CA ASP A 30 -14.84 -8.69 5.36
C ASP A 30 -13.77 -7.70 5.82
N VAL A 31 -13.63 -7.49 7.13
CA VAL A 31 -12.62 -6.60 7.73
C VAL A 31 -11.21 -7.10 7.44
N LEU A 32 -10.97 -8.42 7.55
CA LEU A 32 -9.69 -9.03 7.26
C LEU A 32 -9.35 -8.98 5.77
N CYS A 33 -10.36 -9.12 4.92
CA CYS A 33 -10.21 -8.98 3.48
C CYS A 33 -9.76 -7.56 3.12
N ARG A 34 -10.45 -6.53 3.64
CA ARG A 34 -10.05 -5.13 3.44
C ARG A 34 -8.65 -4.84 4.00
N ALA A 35 -8.32 -5.38 5.18
CA ALA A 35 -6.99 -5.22 5.76
C ALA A 35 -5.89 -5.83 4.87
N ALA A 36 -6.13 -7.03 4.29
CA ALA A 36 -5.21 -7.63 3.34
C ALA A 36 -5.09 -6.82 2.05
N THR A 37 -6.21 -6.35 1.51
CA THR A 37 -6.22 -5.46 0.34
C THR A 37 -5.37 -4.21 0.60
N ASP A 38 -5.59 -3.49 1.70
CA ASP A 38 -4.92 -2.23 1.99
C ASP A 38 -3.45 -2.39 2.43
N ALA A 39 -3.08 -3.55 2.97
CA ALA A 39 -1.69 -3.87 3.28
C ALA A 39 -0.85 -4.13 2.02
N PHE A 40 -1.44 -4.71 0.98
CA PHE A 40 -0.67 -5.23 -0.15
C PHE A 40 -0.90 -4.49 -1.45
N LEU A 41 -2.13 -4.16 -1.81
CA LEU A 41 -2.43 -3.70 -3.15
C LEU A 41 -2.07 -2.22 -3.36
N VAL A 42 -1.51 -1.96 -4.53
CA VAL A 42 -1.34 -0.64 -5.14
C VAL A 42 -1.87 -0.71 -6.56
N SER A 43 -2.03 0.43 -7.25
CA SER A 43 -2.67 0.48 -8.57
C SER A 43 -2.13 -0.52 -9.60
N HIS A 44 -0.83 -0.83 -9.56
CA HIS A 44 -0.18 -1.71 -10.53
C HIS A 44 0.53 -2.91 -9.88
N GLY A 45 0.05 -3.41 -8.74
CA GLY A 45 0.55 -4.67 -8.19
C GLY A 45 0.47 -4.79 -6.67
N ILE A 46 1.46 -5.47 -6.11
CA ILE A 46 1.55 -5.80 -4.69
C ILE A 46 2.83 -5.21 -4.10
N ARG A 47 2.73 -4.56 -2.94
CA ARG A 47 3.87 -4.15 -2.11
C ARG A 47 4.65 -5.40 -1.68
N LYS A 48 5.85 -5.56 -2.23
CA LYS A 48 6.70 -6.72 -1.99
C LYS A 48 7.36 -6.70 -0.60
N ASP A 49 7.61 -5.53 -0.04
CA ASP A 49 8.26 -5.38 1.26
C ASP A 49 7.25 -5.26 2.42
N VAL A 50 6.19 -6.08 2.40
CA VAL A 50 5.12 -6.11 3.41
C VAL A 50 4.85 -7.52 3.89
N GLY A 51 4.59 -7.67 5.20
CA GLY A 51 3.99 -8.85 5.80
C GLY A 51 2.74 -8.48 6.60
N LEU A 52 1.72 -9.34 6.54
CA LEU A 52 0.50 -9.22 7.33
C LEU A 52 0.28 -10.51 8.10
N HIS A 53 0.24 -10.39 9.44
CA HIS A 53 -0.20 -11.45 10.32
C HIS A 53 -1.65 -11.19 10.75
N VAL A 54 -2.47 -12.23 10.67
CA VAL A 54 -3.83 -12.22 11.21
C VAL A 54 -3.89 -13.25 12.33
N VAL A 55 -4.02 -12.78 13.57
CA VAL A 55 -4.16 -13.64 14.75
C VAL A 55 -5.65 -13.91 14.96
N VAL A 56 -6.09 -15.13 14.67
CA VAL A 56 -7.48 -15.56 14.77
C VAL A 56 -7.71 -16.19 16.13
N ARG A 57 -8.55 -15.54 16.94
CA ARG A 57 -9.06 -16.02 18.25
C ARG A 57 -7.95 -16.46 19.21
N ASP A 58 -6.81 -15.77 19.16
CA ASP A 58 -5.58 -16.05 19.91
C ASP A 58 -5.07 -17.50 19.80
N GLN A 59 -5.44 -18.22 18.75
CA GLN A 59 -5.13 -19.65 18.57
C GLN A 59 -4.34 -19.93 17.30
N LEU A 60 -4.62 -19.18 16.23
CA LEU A 60 -4.06 -19.40 14.92
C LEU A 60 -3.51 -18.08 14.37
N THR A 61 -2.35 -18.12 13.73
CA THR A 61 -1.81 -16.99 12.98
C THR A 61 -1.75 -17.34 11.49
N ILE A 62 -2.42 -16.55 10.66
CA ILE A 62 -2.32 -16.60 9.20
C ILE A 62 -1.35 -15.50 8.76
N SER A 63 -0.30 -15.84 8.04
CA SER A 63 0.74 -14.90 7.60
C SER A 63 0.76 -14.78 6.09
N LEU A 64 0.60 -13.56 5.58
CA LEU A 64 0.69 -13.22 4.16
C LEU A 64 2.01 -12.48 3.92
N TRP A 65 2.74 -12.87 2.89
CA TRP A 65 4.07 -12.36 2.56
C TRP A 65 4.12 -11.79 1.15
N GLY A 66 4.25 -10.47 1.05
CA GLY A 66 4.27 -9.71 -0.21
C GLY A 66 5.19 -10.27 -1.32
N PRO A 67 6.43 -10.74 -1.02
CA PRO A 67 7.34 -11.25 -2.04
C PRO A 67 6.78 -12.44 -2.81
N ARG A 68 6.03 -13.31 -2.11
CA ARG A 68 5.54 -14.60 -2.62
C ARG A 68 4.03 -14.61 -2.91
N LEU A 69 3.31 -13.57 -2.47
CA LEU A 69 1.86 -13.51 -2.58
C LEU A 69 1.39 -13.48 -4.05
N LYS A 70 0.42 -14.32 -4.36
CA LYS A 70 -0.22 -14.42 -5.69
C LYS A 70 -1.75 -14.47 -5.53
N ARG A 71 -2.47 -14.01 -6.56
CA ARG A 71 -3.94 -14.08 -6.65
C ARG A 71 -4.69 -13.30 -5.57
N LEU A 72 -4.04 -12.31 -4.95
CA LEU A 72 -4.74 -11.30 -4.16
C LEU A 72 -5.29 -10.25 -5.12
N ASN A 73 -6.62 -10.14 -5.21
CA ASN A 73 -7.33 -9.19 -6.07
C ASN A 73 -8.01 -8.11 -5.21
N PRO A 74 -8.36 -6.94 -5.78
CA PRO A 74 -9.03 -5.85 -5.06
C PRO A 74 -10.52 -6.12 -4.82
N ASP A 75 -10.89 -7.35 -4.49
CA ASP A 75 -12.25 -7.76 -4.14
C ASP A 75 -12.24 -8.65 -2.88
N GLU A 76 -13.24 -8.43 -2.00
CA GLU A 76 -13.32 -9.15 -0.73
C GLU A 76 -13.64 -10.63 -0.92
N ARG A 77 -14.36 -11.02 -1.98
CA ARG A 77 -14.81 -12.39 -2.18
C ARG A 77 -13.66 -13.34 -2.50
N SER A 78 -12.77 -12.94 -3.41
CA SER A 78 -11.59 -13.74 -3.79
C SER A 78 -10.57 -13.78 -2.65
N THR A 79 -10.37 -12.66 -1.95
CA THR A 79 -9.55 -12.58 -0.74
C THR A 79 -10.10 -13.46 0.38
N GLY A 80 -11.43 -13.44 0.59
CA GLY A 80 -12.12 -14.35 1.50
C GLY A 80 -11.94 -15.83 1.13
N GLY A 81 -11.83 -16.12 -0.17
CA GLY A 81 -11.45 -17.45 -0.67
C GLY A 81 -10.05 -17.89 -0.22
N LEU A 82 -9.06 -16.99 -0.23
CA LEU A 82 -7.72 -17.25 0.27
C LEU A 82 -7.71 -17.50 1.78
N PHE A 83 -8.42 -16.66 2.55
CA PHE A 83 -8.55 -16.86 4.00
C PHE A 83 -9.27 -18.17 4.33
N ARG A 84 -10.31 -18.53 3.58
CA ARG A 84 -11.01 -19.80 3.77
C ARG A 84 -10.08 -20.99 3.56
N GLU A 85 -9.26 -20.96 2.52
CA GLU A 85 -8.28 -22.01 2.25
C GLU A 85 -7.21 -22.09 3.33
N ALA A 86 -6.74 -20.94 3.82
CA ALA A 86 -5.81 -20.88 4.94
C ALA A 86 -6.39 -21.50 6.21
N LEU A 87 -7.62 -21.12 6.58
CA LEU A 87 -8.32 -21.68 7.73
C LEU A 87 -8.56 -23.19 7.61
N ARG A 88 -8.94 -23.68 6.41
CA ARG A 88 -9.05 -25.12 6.15
C ARG A 88 -7.72 -25.84 6.24
N THR A 89 -6.65 -25.23 5.73
CA THR A 89 -5.28 -25.77 5.82
C THR A 89 -4.82 -25.88 7.28
N ALA A 90 -5.26 -24.97 8.13
CA ALA A 90 -4.95 -24.93 9.56
C ALA A 90 -5.72 -25.95 10.41
N ARG A 91 -6.68 -26.68 9.83
CA ARG A 91 -7.37 -27.74 10.57
C ARG A 91 -6.39 -28.76 11.10
N ASP A 92 -6.63 -29.12 12.36
CA ASP A 92 -5.84 -30.09 13.11
C ASP A 92 -4.34 -29.76 13.14
N LEU A 93 -3.98 -28.48 12.96
CA LEU A 93 -2.60 -28.02 13.04
C LEU A 93 -2.17 -28.01 14.51
N PRO A 94 -1.13 -28.79 14.88
CA PRO A 94 -0.67 -28.82 16.26
C PRO A 94 -0.15 -27.44 16.72
N PRO A 95 -0.26 -27.10 18.01
CA PRO A 95 0.29 -25.87 18.54
C PRO A 95 1.80 -25.74 18.25
N GLY A 96 2.20 -24.58 17.70
CA GLY A 96 3.58 -24.29 17.32
C GLY A 96 4.00 -24.76 15.93
N GLU A 97 3.21 -25.60 15.25
CA GLU A 97 3.52 -26.03 13.88
C GLU A 97 3.14 -24.97 12.84
N GLU A 98 3.83 -25.02 11.69
CA GLU A 98 3.59 -24.18 10.51
C GLU A 98 3.23 -25.05 9.29
N ARG A 99 2.28 -24.58 8.49
CA ARG A 99 1.93 -25.18 7.18
C ARG A 99 1.76 -24.11 6.11
N GLY A 100 2.19 -24.39 4.88
CA GLY A 100 1.89 -23.54 3.72
C GLY A 100 0.47 -23.79 3.21
N SER A 101 -0.28 -22.73 2.91
CA SER A 101 -1.63 -22.83 2.34
C SER A 101 -1.63 -22.55 0.84
N THR A 102 -1.45 -21.29 0.45
CA THR A 102 -1.31 -20.86 -0.96
C THR A 102 -0.02 -20.05 -1.13
N PRO A 103 0.44 -19.74 -2.36
CA PRO A 103 1.66 -18.97 -2.56
C PRO A 103 1.70 -17.67 -1.75
N GLY A 104 2.68 -17.57 -0.84
CA GLY A 104 2.85 -16.43 0.05
C GLY A 104 1.97 -16.44 1.30
N ILE A 105 1.18 -17.48 1.56
CA ILE A 105 0.33 -17.62 2.74
C ILE A 105 0.74 -18.85 3.56
N THR A 106 1.08 -18.64 4.83
CA THR A 106 1.35 -19.70 5.81
C THR A 106 0.38 -19.60 6.99
N VAL A 107 0.15 -20.73 7.65
CA VAL A 107 -0.69 -20.84 8.84
C VAL A 107 0.08 -21.49 9.97
N ARG A 108 -0.10 -20.98 11.19
CA ARG A 108 0.65 -21.43 12.37
C ARG A 108 -0.22 -21.51 13.61
N GLY A 109 -0.13 -22.60 14.35
CA GLY A 109 -0.87 -22.80 15.60
C GLY A 109 -0.30 -21.99 16.76
N LEU A 110 -0.33 -20.65 16.66
CA LEU A 110 0.19 -19.75 17.68
C LEU A 110 -0.67 -18.49 17.80
N GLY A 111 -0.80 -18.01 19.05
CA GLY A 111 -1.49 -16.78 19.42
C GLY A 111 -0.58 -15.55 19.47
N LEU A 112 -1.16 -14.43 19.89
CA LEU A 112 -0.55 -13.09 19.85
C LEU A 112 0.74 -13.00 20.67
N ALA A 113 0.76 -13.54 21.89
CA ALA A 113 1.94 -13.47 22.75
C ALA A 113 3.20 -14.07 22.09
N LYS A 114 3.06 -15.29 21.56
CA LYS A 114 4.17 -15.96 20.85
C LYS A 114 4.55 -15.23 19.57
N LEU A 115 3.58 -14.69 18.82
CA LEU A 115 3.86 -13.90 17.62
C LEU A 115 4.73 -12.67 17.96
N LEU A 116 4.38 -11.94 19.02
CA LEU A 116 5.12 -10.76 19.45
C LEU A 116 6.56 -11.11 19.87
N ASP A 117 6.76 -12.25 20.54
CA ASP A 117 8.10 -12.72 20.92
C ASP A 117 8.95 -13.05 19.70
N GLU A 118 8.38 -13.69 18.68
CA GLU A 118 9.08 -14.00 17.43
C GLU A 118 9.38 -12.74 16.59
N MET A 119 8.45 -11.78 16.55
CA MET A 119 8.70 -10.48 15.94
C MET A 119 9.91 -9.80 16.59
N ARG A 120 9.98 -9.78 17.92
CA ARG A 120 11.13 -9.22 18.64
C ARG A 120 12.42 -9.99 18.36
N ALA A 121 12.36 -11.32 18.35
CA ALA A 121 13.51 -12.18 18.05
C ALA A 121 14.08 -11.95 16.64
N THR A 122 13.23 -11.57 15.68
CA THR A 122 13.62 -11.23 14.31
C THR A 122 13.96 -9.75 14.12
N GLY A 123 13.97 -8.97 15.20
CA GLY A 123 14.29 -7.54 15.19
C GLY A 123 13.13 -6.63 14.78
N THR A 124 11.91 -7.14 14.62
CA THR A 124 10.71 -6.32 14.42
C THR A 124 10.18 -5.83 15.77
N VAL A 125 10.02 -4.51 15.92
CA VAL A 125 9.54 -3.91 17.17
C VAL A 125 8.03 -3.65 17.07
N PRO A 126 7.19 -4.31 17.90
CA PRO A 126 5.75 -4.08 17.86
C PRO A 126 5.37 -2.67 18.33
N VAL A 127 4.43 -2.05 17.62
CA VAL A 127 3.86 -0.71 17.89
C VAL A 127 2.34 -0.83 17.81
N LEU A 128 1.62 -0.36 18.82
CA LEU A 128 0.16 -0.42 18.86
C LEU A 128 -0.43 0.80 18.14
N LEU A 129 -1.36 0.57 17.21
CA LEU A 129 -2.23 1.62 16.68
C LEU A 129 -3.35 1.87 17.68
N ASP A 130 -3.39 3.08 18.24
CA ASP A 130 -4.27 3.45 19.35
C ASP A 130 -4.64 4.94 19.24
N GLU A 131 -5.91 5.27 19.44
CA GLU A 131 -6.42 6.64 19.35
C GLU A 131 -5.78 7.60 20.36
N GLY A 132 -5.35 7.10 21.52
CA GLY A 132 -4.61 7.83 22.55
C GLY A 132 -3.10 7.84 22.34
N GLY A 133 -2.60 7.27 21.24
CA GLY A 133 -1.18 7.23 20.92
C GLY A 133 -0.62 8.58 20.43
N GLN A 134 0.72 8.69 20.38
CA GLN A 134 1.37 9.86 19.81
C GLN A 134 1.03 9.99 18.32
N PRO A 135 0.79 11.20 17.77
CA PRO A 135 0.49 11.35 16.35
C PRO A 135 1.57 10.72 15.46
N LEU A 136 1.18 9.76 14.62
CA LEU A 136 2.07 8.92 13.82
C LEU A 136 3.07 9.77 13.05
N ARG A 137 2.63 10.89 12.45
CA ARG A 137 3.45 11.84 11.70
C ARG A 137 4.68 12.36 12.46
N THR A 138 4.57 12.49 13.79
CA THR A 138 5.63 13.03 14.66
C THR A 138 6.25 11.99 15.59
N ALA A 139 5.65 10.81 15.69
CA ALA A 139 6.12 9.77 16.58
C ALA A 139 7.49 9.24 16.15
N PRO A 140 8.43 9.04 17.10
CA PRO A 140 9.66 8.33 16.82
C PRO A 140 9.31 6.86 16.57
N LEU A 141 9.51 6.40 15.33
CA LEU A 141 9.29 5.00 14.98
C LEU A 141 10.60 4.22 15.11
N PRO A 142 10.54 2.95 15.57
CA PRO A 142 11.67 2.03 15.46
C PRO A 142 12.14 1.88 14.01
N ALA A 143 13.37 1.39 13.80
CA ALA A 143 13.89 1.12 12.46
C ALA A 143 13.06 0.09 11.68
N THR A 144 12.49 -0.89 12.39
CA THR A 144 11.73 -2.02 11.85
C THR A 144 10.41 -2.17 12.62
N PRO A 145 9.43 -1.26 12.41
CA PRO A 145 8.19 -1.27 13.16
C PRO A 145 7.23 -2.37 12.67
N GLY A 146 6.54 -3.02 13.60
CA GLY A 146 5.41 -3.91 13.34
C GLY A 146 4.13 -3.38 13.97
N PHE A 147 3.17 -2.94 13.15
CA PHE A 147 1.97 -2.26 13.63
C PHE A 147 0.89 -3.26 14.02
N VAL A 148 0.47 -3.23 15.28
CA VAL A 148 -0.59 -4.07 15.85
C VAL A 148 -1.88 -3.28 15.88
N LEU A 149 -2.97 -3.90 15.42
CA LEU A 149 -4.32 -3.35 15.45
C LEU A 149 -5.34 -4.44 15.76
N SER A 150 -6.45 -4.02 16.37
CA SER A 150 -7.63 -4.87 16.56
C SER A 150 -8.49 -4.91 15.29
N ASP A 151 -9.47 -5.81 15.27
CA ASP A 151 -10.48 -5.88 14.22
C ASP A 151 -11.59 -4.82 14.42
N HIS A 152 -12.84 -5.26 14.60
CA HIS A 152 -14.00 -4.41 14.85
C HIS A 152 -14.40 -4.41 16.33
N GLN A 153 -13.75 -5.24 17.15
CA GLN A 153 -13.94 -5.28 18.60
C GLN A 153 -12.75 -4.65 19.30
N ASP A 154 -12.97 -4.20 20.53
CA ASP A 154 -11.88 -3.80 21.41
C ASP A 154 -11.03 -5.02 21.76
N LEU A 155 -9.74 -4.76 22.03
CA LEU A 155 -8.85 -5.77 22.58
C LEU A 155 -9.39 -6.25 23.92
N THR A 156 -9.32 -7.56 24.16
CA THR A 156 -9.67 -8.15 25.45
C THR A 156 -8.74 -7.62 26.56
N LEU A 157 -9.13 -7.85 27.82
CA LEU A 157 -8.28 -7.49 28.97
C LEU A 157 -6.92 -8.19 28.93
N ALA A 158 -6.88 -9.45 28.45
CA ALA A 158 -5.65 -10.21 28.33
C ALA A 158 -4.71 -9.64 27.25
N GLU A 159 -5.26 -9.31 26.08
CA GLU A 159 -4.50 -8.68 24.99
C GLU A 159 -4.05 -7.27 25.37
N SER A 160 -4.93 -6.49 26.01
CA SER A 160 -4.59 -5.15 26.51
C SER A 160 -3.44 -5.19 27.52
N ALA A 161 -3.44 -6.16 28.44
CA ALA A 161 -2.34 -6.36 29.39
C ALA A 161 -1.04 -6.77 28.69
N LEU A 162 -1.12 -7.65 27.68
CA LEU A 162 0.02 -8.07 26.87
C LEU A 162 0.64 -6.91 26.07
N LEU A 163 -0.20 -6.00 25.58
CA LEU A 163 0.19 -4.88 24.72
C LEU A 163 0.48 -3.57 25.50
N ALA A 164 0.27 -3.57 26.82
CA ALA A 164 0.31 -2.36 27.66
C ALA A 164 1.60 -1.55 27.54
N ASN A 165 2.74 -2.22 27.37
CA ASN A 165 4.07 -1.60 27.32
C ASN A 165 4.55 -1.29 25.89
N LEU A 166 3.72 -1.50 24.87
CA LEU A 166 4.10 -1.16 23.50
C LEU A 166 4.03 0.36 23.28
N PRO A 167 4.93 0.93 22.46
CA PRO A 167 4.76 2.28 21.94
C PRO A 167 3.40 2.39 21.23
N ARG A 168 2.69 3.49 21.48
CA ARG A 168 1.37 3.75 20.92
C ARG A 168 1.43 4.90 19.93
N VAL A 169 0.85 4.71 18.75
CA VAL A 169 0.75 5.75 17.73
C VAL A 169 -0.68 5.89 17.23
N SER A 170 -1.09 7.13 17.01
CA SER A 170 -2.41 7.48 16.48
C SER A 170 -2.30 7.95 15.04
N VAL A 171 -3.19 7.49 14.18
CA VAL A 171 -3.27 7.92 12.78
C VAL A 171 -4.12 9.19 12.58
N GLY A 172 -4.81 9.64 13.64
CA GLY A 172 -5.66 10.83 13.58
C GLY A 172 -6.66 10.91 14.73
N PRO A 173 -7.43 12.01 14.82
CA PRO A 173 -8.39 12.23 15.90
C PRO A 173 -9.70 11.44 15.75
N THR A 174 -9.95 10.86 14.57
CA THR A 174 -11.16 10.08 14.28
C THR A 174 -10.86 8.60 14.40
N VAL A 175 -11.74 7.86 15.06
CA VAL A 175 -11.70 6.39 15.09
C VAL A 175 -12.02 5.85 13.71
N LEU A 176 -11.09 5.10 13.12
CA LEU A 176 -11.20 4.56 11.77
C LEU A 176 -11.36 3.05 11.80
N GLN A 177 -11.81 2.47 10.68
CA GLN A 177 -11.70 1.04 10.50
C GLN A 177 -10.23 0.66 10.36
N GLY A 178 -9.83 -0.49 10.93
CA GLY A 178 -8.44 -0.93 10.96
C GLY A 178 -7.73 -0.92 9.60
N HIS A 179 -8.43 -1.28 8.52
CA HIS A 179 -7.86 -1.26 7.17
C HIS A 179 -7.47 0.17 6.71
N GLN A 180 -8.25 1.18 7.07
CA GLN A 180 -7.94 2.59 6.77
C GLN A 180 -6.70 3.04 7.54
N CYS A 181 -6.50 2.55 8.76
CA CYS A 181 -5.28 2.79 9.53
C CYS A 181 -4.05 2.21 8.81
N ILE A 182 -4.16 1.03 8.21
CA ILE A 182 -3.09 0.42 7.39
C ILE A 182 -2.72 1.34 6.22
N THR A 183 -3.72 1.87 5.49
CA THR A 183 -3.50 2.82 4.41
C THR A 183 -2.76 4.07 4.88
N LEU A 184 -3.16 4.65 6.02
CA LEU A 184 -2.53 5.86 6.56
C LEU A 184 -1.10 5.61 7.05
N VAL A 185 -0.86 4.44 7.67
CA VAL A 185 0.50 4.02 8.05
C VAL A 185 1.36 3.88 6.80
N HIS A 186 0.87 3.23 5.76
CA HIS A 186 1.59 3.13 4.49
C HIS A 186 1.93 4.50 3.89
N ASN A 187 0.97 5.42 3.86
CA ASN A 187 1.20 6.76 3.35
C ASN A 187 2.30 7.48 4.12
N GLU A 188 2.28 7.44 5.45
CA GLU A 188 3.30 8.10 6.26
C GLU A 188 4.68 7.45 6.09
N LEU A 189 4.77 6.12 6.01
CA LEU A 189 6.04 5.43 5.77
C LEU A 189 6.59 5.73 4.36
N ASP A 190 5.75 5.75 3.33
CA ASP A 190 6.14 6.16 1.98
C ASP A 190 6.72 7.59 1.99
N LEU A 191 6.09 8.53 2.70
CA LEU A 191 6.56 9.91 2.83
C LEU A 191 7.89 10.02 3.59
N ARG A 192 8.10 9.20 4.62
CA ARG A 192 9.36 9.16 5.39
C ARG A 192 10.50 8.60 4.57
N GLU A 193 10.28 7.49 3.86
CA GLU A 193 11.26 6.87 2.98
C GLU A 193 11.66 7.82 1.84
N ALA A 194 10.71 8.56 1.27
CA ALA A 194 10.99 9.58 0.28
C ALA A 194 11.91 10.69 0.84
N ARG A 195 11.70 11.13 2.08
CA ARG A 195 12.55 12.14 2.75
C ARG A 195 13.94 11.61 3.11
N SER A 196 14.06 10.35 3.53
CA SER A 196 15.35 9.76 3.95
C SER A 196 16.25 9.39 2.78
N SER A 197 15.68 9.14 1.59
CA SER A 197 16.44 8.71 0.41
C SER A 197 17.17 9.84 -0.32
N GLY A 198 17.33 11.02 0.30
CA GLY A 198 18.14 12.12 -0.26
C GLY A 198 17.52 12.80 -1.49
N GLY A 199 16.31 12.43 -1.87
CA GLY A 199 15.49 13.33 -2.66
C GLY A 199 14.99 14.42 -1.72
N THR A 200 15.38 15.67 -1.96
CA THR A 200 14.40 16.75 -1.89
C THR A 200 13.05 16.16 -2.32
N MET A 201 11.95 16.44 -1.63
CA MET A 201 10.71 16.53 -2.40
C MET A 201 11.03 17.58 -3.45
N SER A 202 11.55 17.15 -4.60
CA SER A 202 11.80 18.02 -5.71
C SER A 202 10.42 18.48 -6.06
N GLU A 203 10.10 19.69 -5.64
CA GLU A 203 8.85 20.34 -5.93
C GLU A 203 8.64 20.16 -7.43
N TRP A 204 7.71 19.29 -7.83
CA TRP A 204 7.50 19.01 -9.23
C TRP A 204 6.85 20.24 -9.82
N LYS A 205 7.57 20.95 -10.68
CA LYS A 205 7.05 22.14 -11.35
C LYS A 205 6.59 21.76 -12.73
N VAL A 206 5.46 22.34 -13.13
CA VAL A 206 4.94 22.20 -14.48
C VAL A 206 5.93 22.91 -15.41
N LEU A 207 6.51 22.15 -16.33
CA LEU A 207 7.36 22.67 -17.39
C LEU A 207 6.49 23.24 -18.52
N THR A 208 5.58 22.41 -19.04
CA THR A 208 4.67 22.76 -20.14
C THR A 208 3.40 21.90 -20.10
N THR A 209 2.39 22.30 -20.88
CA THR A 209 1.14 21.54 -21.08
C THR A 209 0.96 21.30 -22.57
N VAL A 210 0.73 20.05 -22.95
CA VAL A 210 0.51 19.65 -24.35
C VAL A 210 -0.83 18.95 -24.50
N ILE A 211 -1.36 18.93 -25.73
CA ILE A 211 -2.61 18.26 -26.05
C ILE A 211 -2.28 16.87 -26.58
N GLY A 212 -2.70 15.85 -25.84
CA GLY A 212 -2.60 14.46 -26.22
C GLY A 212 -1.32 13.75 -25.80
N ASP A 213 -1.48 12.45 -25.51
CA ASP A 213 -0.41 11.57 -25.03
C ASP A 213 0.78 11.43 -26.01
N PRO A 214 0.59 11.31 -27.34
CA PRO A 214 1.72 11.15 -28.26
C PRO A 214 2.71 12.32 -28.22
N GLN A 215 2.20 13.55 -28.17
CA GLN A 215 3.04 14.74 -28.08
C GLN A 215 3.74 14.83 -26.72
N ALA A 216 3.06 14.45 -25.63
CA ALA A 216 3.66 14.40 -24.30
C ALA A 216 4.80 13.38 -24.20
N GLN A 217 4.63 12.21 -24.83
CA GLN A 217 5.66 11.16 -24.88
C GLN A 217 6.88 11.59 -25.69
N LEU A 218 6.69 12.36 -26.77
CA LEU A 218 7.79 12.87 -27.60
C LEU A 218 8.67 13.82 -26.79
N VAL A 219 8.06 14.83 -26.16
CA VAL A 219 8.75 15.81 -25.31
C VAL A 219 9.43 15.11 -24.12
N ALA A 220 8.75 14.17 -23.48
CA ALA A 220 9.34 13.42 -22.36
C ALA A 220 10.52 12.54 -22.79
N SER A 221 10.48 11.96 -24.00
CA SER A 221 11.59 11.15 -24.50
C SER A 221 12.82 12.00 -24.76
N PHE A 222 12.65 13.21 -25.30
CA PHE A 222 13.73 14.18 -25.47
C PHE A 222 14.34 14.61 -24.13
N LEU A 223 13.50 15.07 -23.18
CA LEU A 223 13.97 15.52 -21.86
C LEU A 223 14.69 14.41 -21.08
N ARG A 224 14.21 13.17 -21.18
CA ARG A 224 14.91 12.01 -20.59
C ARG A 224 16.26 11.73 -21.26
N GLY A 225 16.37 12.00 -22.57
CA GLY A 225 17.64 11.94 -23.31
C GLY A 225 18.68 12.93 -22.77
N GLU A 226 18.24 14.11 -22.35
CA GLU A 226 19.05 15.14 -21.67
C GLU A 226 19.28 14.84 -20.17
N GLY A 227 18.84 13.68 -19.67
CA GLY A 227 19.01 13.28 -18.28
C GLY A 227 18.01 13.88 -17.30
N ILE A 228 16.96 14.55 -17.78
CA ILE A 228 15.94 15.20 -16.95
C ILE A 228 14.81 14.21 -16.64
N SER A 229 14.44 14.09 -15.36
CA SER A 229 13.32 13.25 -14.93
C SER A 229 11.98 13.91 -15.27
N VAL A 230 11.03 13.13 -15.80
CA VAL A 230 9.73 13.64 -16.26
C VAL A 230 8.57 12.83 -15.69
N GLN A 231 7.57 13.53 -15.14
CA GLN A 231 6.30 12.97 -14.69
C GLN A 231 5.13 13.62 -15.45
N PHE A 232 4.08 12.85 -15.74
CA PHE A 232 2.85 13.39 -16.36
C PHE A 232 1.76 13.60 -15.33
N ARG A 233 0.94 14.63 -15.54
CA ARG A 233 -0.33 14.84 -14.86
C ARG A 233 -1.41 15.15 -15.88
N THR A 234 -2.35 14.23 -16.04
CA THR A 234 -3.52 14.42 -16.90
C THR A 234 -4.64 15.07 -16.10
N HIS A 235 -5.23 16.14 -16.64
CA HIS A 235 -6.45 16.72 -16.09
C HIS A 235 -7.60 16.38 -17.03
N VAL A 236 -8.47 15.46 -16.65
CA VAL A 236 -9.70 15.17 -17.39
C VAL A 236 -10.86 15.78 -16.61
N PRO A 237 -11.50 16.86 -17.09
CA PRO A 237 -12.72 17.36 -16.47
C PRO A 237 -13.78 16.24 -16.47
N PRO A 238 -14.49 16.00 -15.35
CA PRO A 238 -15.46 14.91 -15.24
C PRO A 238 -16.55 14.92 -16.32
N SER A 239 -16.84 16.08 -16.90
CA SER A 239 -17.83 16.29 -17.95
C SER A 239 -17.46 15.73 -19.33
N VAL A 240 -16.20 15.35 -19.57
CA VAL A 240 -15.69 14.97 -20.91
C VAL A 240 -15.38 13.45 -21.02
N TYR A 241 -15.57 12.69 -19.94
CA TYR A 241 -15.24 11.26 -19.84
C TYR A 241 -15.82 10.34 -20.95
N PRO A 242 -17.04 10.57 -21.52
CA PRO A 242 -17.56 9.71 -22.58
C PRO A 242 -17.21 10.15 -24.01
N VAL A 243 -16.52 11.29 -24.23
CA VAL A 243 -16.43 11.92 -25.58
C VAL A 243 -15.07 11.77 -26.25
N ILE A 244 -14.03 11.33 -25.55
CA ILE A 244 -12.68 11.27 -26.15
C ILE A 244 -12.48 9.94 -26.90
N VAL A 245 -12.96 9.92 -28.14
CA VAL A 245 -12.27 9.22 -29.23
C VAL A 245 -11.10 10.13 -29.64
N ASP A 246 -9.89 9.58 -29.73
CA ASP A 246 -8.65 10.24 -30.24
C ASP A 246 -7.72 10.98 -29.24
N GLY A 247 -7.80 10.70 -27.94
CA GLY A 247 -6.68 11.02 -27.02
C GLY A 247 -6.39 12.51 -26.75
N LEU A 248 -7.31 13.42 -27.06
CA LEU A 248 -7.18 14.89 -26.87
C LEU A 248 -7.38 15.34 -25.40
N ALA A 249 -6.65 14.74 -24.46
CA ALA A 249 -6.60 15.22 -23.08
C ALA A 249 -5.40 16.15 -22.87
N GLU A 250 -5.56 17.20 -22.05
CA GLU A 250 -4.44 18.03 -21.62
C GLU A 250 -3.50 17.20 -20.72
N VAL A 251 -2.24 17.13 -21.11
CA VAL A 251 -1.17 16.46 -20.38
C VAL A 251 -0.18 17.51 -19.89
N GLN A 252 -0.10 17.69 -18.58
CA GLN A 252 0.95 18.50 -17.97
C GLN A 252 2.22 17.67 -17.84
N ILE A 253 3.34 18.23 -18.28
CA ILE A 253 4.68 17.65 -18.17
C ILE A 253 5.36 18.33 -16.98
N LEU A 254 5.72 17.55 -15.97
CA LEU A 254 6.36 18.01 -14.74
C LEU A 254 7.81 17.55 -14.69
N VAL A 255 8.67 18.44 -14.20
CA VAL A 255 10.09 18.19 -13.94
C VAL A 255 10.43 18.55 -12.48
N PRO A 256 11.49 17.96 -11.90
CA PRO A 256 12.02 18.39 -10.62
C PRO A 256 12.30 19.90 -10.61
N ALA A 257 11.89 20.65 -9.57
CA ALA A 257 12.21 22.08 -9.45
C ALA A 257 13.68 22.46 -9.68
N PRO A 258 14.69 21.66 -9.23
CA PRO A 258 16.09 21.94 -9.52
C PRO A 258 16.42 21.91 -11.02
N ASP A 259 15.72 21.06 -11.77
CA ASP A 259 15.96 20.82 -13.19
C ASP A 259 15.12 21.75 -14.08
N LEU A 260 14.20 22.53 -13.51
CA LEU A 260 13.27 23.38 -14.28
C LEU A 260 13.99 24.36 -15.22
N PRO A 261 15.05 25.10 -14.80
CA PRO A 261 15.74 26.01 -15.72
C PRO A 261 16.36 25.27 -16.91
N HIS A 262 17.01 24.14 -16.64
CA HIS A 262 17.64 23.32 -17.67
C HIS A 262 16.60 22.69 -18.61
N ALA A 263 15.46 22.24 -18.06
CA ALA A 263 14.36 21.71 -18.84
C ALA A 263 13.68 22.75 -19.73
N GLN A 264 13.62 24.02 -19.29
CA GLN A 264 13.13 25.13 -20.12
C GLN A 264 14.06 25.41 -21.30
N GLU A 265 15.38 25.40 -21.07
CA GLU A 265 16.38 25.55 -22.14
C GLU A 265 16.31 24.40 -23.15
N ALA A 266 16.24 23.15 -22.65
CA ALA A 266 16.12 21.96 -23.48
C ALA A 266 14.83 21.96 -24.30
N LEU A 267 13.69 22.35 -23.70
CA LEU A 267 12.42 22.45 -24.41
C LEU A 267 12.46 23.52 -25.51
N ALA A 268 13.04 24.69 -25.23
CA ALA A 268 13.19 25.74 -26.23
C ALA A 268 14.08 25.29 -27.42
N ALA A 269 15.14 24.53 -27.16
CA ALA A 269 15.97 23.96 -28.22
C ALA A 269 15.23 22.90 -29.05
N PHE A 270 14.37 22.09 -28.41
CA PHE A 270 13.53 21.12 -29.08
C PHE A 270 12.49 21.77 -30.00
N GLU A 271 11.86 22.85 -29.54
CA GLU A 271 10.87 23.62 -30.33
C GLU A 271 11.54 24.34 -31.52
N ALA A 272 12.71 24.95 -31.31
CA ALA A 272 13.46 25.60 -32.39
C ALA A 272 13.90 24.61 -33.49
N GLY A 273 14.36 23.41 -33.11
CA GLY A 273 14.73 22.37 -34.08
C GLY A 273 13.53 21.75 -34.81
N ALA A 274 12.31 21.91 -34.31
CA ALA A 274 11.09 21.50 -35.00
C ALA A 274 10.63 22.55 -36.02
N GLU A 275 10.82 23.85 -35.74
CA GLU A 275 10.51 24.95 -36.66
C GLU A 275 11.45 24.96 -37.89
N ASP A 276 12.75 24.68 -37.69
CA ASP A 276 13.73 24.58 -38.80
C ASP A 276 13.40 23.41 -39.77
N ALA A 277 12.75 22.35 -39.28
CA ALA A 277 12.37 21.19 -40.11
C ALA A 277 11.09 21.43 -40.94
N ASP A 278 10.22 22.35 -40.50
CA ASP A 278 9.02 22.75 -41.26
C ASP A 278 9.33 23.83 -42.31
N GLU A 279 10.32 24.70 -42.10
CA GLU A 279 10.77 25.66 -43.12
C GLU A 279 11.49 24.99 -44.31
N ASP A 280 12.28 23.95 -44.08
CA ASP A 280 12.96 23.19 -45.16
C ASP A 280 11.98 22.39 -46.04
N ASN A 281 10.74 22.18 -45.58
CA ASN A 281 9.67 21.51 -46.31
C ASN A 281 8.70 22.49 -47.01
N ALA A 282 8.91 23.80 -46.84
CA ALA A 282 8.08 24.87 -47.40
C ALA A 282 8.75 25.63 -48.57
N ALA A 283 9.94 25.22 -49.00
CA ALA A 283 10.57 25.73 -50.23
C ALA A 283 9.96 25.03 -51.48
N PRO A 284 9.46 25.77 -52.49
CA PRO A 284 8.73 25.23 -53.64
C PRO A 284 9.58 24.42 -54.63
#